data_AF-A0A2E9RE05-F1
#
_entry.id   AF-A0A2E9RE05-F1
#
_cell.length_a   1.000
_cell.length_b   1.000
_cell.length_c   1.000
_cell.angle_alpha   90.00
_cell.angle_beta   90.00
_cell.angle_gamma   90.00
#
_symmetry.space_group_name_H-M   'P 1'
#
loop_
_entity.id
_entity.type
_entity.pdbx_description
1 polymer ?
#
loop_
_entity_poly.entity_id
_entity_poly.type
_entity_poly.pdbx_seq_one_letter_code
_entity_poly.pdbx_strand_id
1 'polypeptide(L)' 'LAGTDEDQLETLPFSLTRVGDCMAPGTIAAAVYHGHRYARELDALPDPDGVPFKREYSLIQDALT' A
#
# COMPACT_ATOMS: atom_id res chain seq x y z
N LEU A 1 -6.48 -17.01 -16.56
CA LEU A 1 -6.80 -16.88 -15.11
C LEU A 1 -6.76 -15.40 -14.78
N ALA A 2 -7.39 -14.93 -13.69
CA ALA A 2 -7.17 -13.53 -13.30
C ALA A 2 -5.67 -13.28 -13.08
N GLY A 3 -5.13 -12.22 -13.69
CA GLY A 3 -3.70 -11.89 -13.61
C GLY A 3 -2.78 -12.55 -14.64
N THR A 4 -3.29 -13.31 -15.62
CA THR A 4 -2.42 -13.93 -16.66
C THR A 4 -1.73 -12.93 -17.58
N ASP A 5 -2.23 -11.70 -17.64
CA ASP A 5 -1.74 -10.66 -18.53
C ASP A 5 -1.15 -9.47 -17.76
N GLU A 6 -0.66 -9.69 -16.52
CA GLU A 6 -0.05 -8.61 -15.71
C GLU A 6 1.18 -7.99 -16.40
N ASP A 7 1.91 -8.77 -17.19
CA ASP A 7 3.04 -8.27 -17.99
C ASP A 7 2.62 -7.18 -19.00
N GLN A 8 1.34 -7.15 -19.41
CA GLN A 8 0.83 -6.13 -20.33
C GLN A 8 0.70 -4.76 -19.66
N LEU A 9 0.69 -4.67 -18.34
CA LEU A 9 0.53 -3.41 -17.60
C LEU A 9 1.65 -2.41 -17.91
N GLU A 10 2.87 -2.90 -18.15
CA GLU A 10 4.03 -2.07 -18.51
C GLU A 10 3.89 -1.42 -19.90
N THR A 11 3.04 -1.99 -20.76
CA THR A 11 2.82 -1.46 -22.12
C THR A 11 1.77 -0.34 -22.16
N LEU A 12 1.03 -0.14 -21.07
CA LEU A 12 -0.02 0.87 -21.01
C LEU A 12 0.58 2.29 -20.98
N PRO A 13 -0.06 3.28 -21.62
CA PRO A 13 0.38 4.67 -21.57
C PRO A 13 0.11 5.34 -20.21
N PHE A 14 -0.37 4.57 -19.22
CA PHE A 14 -0.69 5.00 -17.86
C PHE A 14 -0.51 3.84 -16.89
N SER A 15 -0.36 4.13 -15.59
CA SER A 15 -0.34 3.10 -14.54
C SER A 15 -1.76 2.63 -14.22
N LEU A 16 -1.97 1.32 -14.10
CA LEU A 16 -3.22 0.72 -13.66
C LEU A 16 -2.99 -0.07 -12.36
N THR A 17 -3.75 0.24 -11.32
CA THR A 17 -3.66 -0.42 -10.01
C THR A 17 -5.02 -0.96 -9.58
N ARG A 18 -5.06 -2.22 -9.12
CA ARG A 18 -6.26 -2.84 -8.54
C ARG A 18 -6.51 -2.32 -7.13
N VAL A 19 -7.77 -2.10 -6.75
CA VAL A 19 -8.13 -1.69 -5.39
C VAL A 19 -9.35 -2.42 -4.82
N GLY A 20 -9.33 -2.70 -3.50
CA GLY A 20 -10.46 -3.29 -2.79
C GLY A 20 -10.58 -4.79 -3.07
N ASP A 21 -11.81 -5.29 -3.15
CA ASP A 21 -12.09 -6.73 -3.23
C ASP A 21 -11.54 -7.41 -4.49
N CYS A 22 -11.28 -6.66 -5.56
CA CYS A 22 -10.66 -7.20 -6.77
C CYS A 22 -9.16 -7.52 -6.60
N MET A 23 -8.53 -6.98 -5.56
CA MET A 23 -7.17 -7.34 -5.15
C MET A 23 -7.22 -8.51 -4.15
N ALA A 24 -8.04 -8.37 -3.10
CA ALA A 24 -8.31 -9.42 -2.13
C ALA A 24 -9.65 -9.13 -1.43
N PRO A 25 -10.57 -10.12 -1.33
CA PRO A 25 -11.83 -9.93 -0.61
C PRO A 25 -11.62 -9.50 0.84
N GLY A 26 -12.36 -8.48 1.30
CA GLY A 26 -12.24 -7.95 2.66
C GLY A 26 -13.51 -7.32 3.19
N THR A 27 -13.38 -6.54 4.28
CA THR A 27 -14.50 -5.75 4.81
C THR A 27 -14.71 -4.48 3.98
N ILE A 28 -15.91 -3.90 4.05
CA ILE A 28 -16.20 -2.59 3.41
C ILE A 28 -15.20 -1.52 3.88
N ALA A 29 -14.83 -1.52 5.16
CA ALA A 29 -13.84 -0.59 5.71
C ALA A 29 -12.46 -0.76 5.05
N ALA A 30 -12.04 -2.00 4.76
CA ALA A 30 -10.79 -2.26 4.06
C ALA A 30 -10.83 -1.75 2.60
N ALA A 31 -11.93 -1.97 1.88
CA ALA A 31 -12.10 -1.46 0.51
C ALA A 31 -12.05 0.07 0.47
N VAL A 32 -12.75 0.74 1.40
CA VAL A 32 -12.73 2.21 1.53
C VAL A 32 -11.32 2.71 1.85
N TYR A 33 -10.65 2.10 2.84
CA TYR A 33 -9.28 2.46 3.21
C TYR A 33 -8.33 2.29 2.02
N HIS A 34 -8.44 1.20 1.26
CA HIS A 34 -7.55 0.93 0.15
C HIS A 34 -7.69 1.97 -0.98
N GLY A 35 -8.92 2.32 -1.35
CA GLY A 35 -9.17 3.41 -2.29
C GLY A 35 -8.68 4.77 -1.78
N HIS A 36 -8.90 5.08 -0.50
CA HIS A 36 -8.41 6.31 0.11
C HIS A 36 -6.88 6.38 0.10
N ARG A 37 -6.20 5.29 0.48
CA ARG A 37 -4.74 5.19 0.49
C ARG A 37 -4.17 5.37 -0.91
N TYR A 38 -4.72 4.68 -1.91
CA TYR A 38 -4.29 4.84 -3.31
C TYR A 38 -4.39 6.31 -3.77
N ALA A 39 -5.51 6.99 -3.50
CA ALA A 39 -5.69 8.39 -3.87
C ALA A 39 -4.70 9.34 -3.17
N ARG A 40 -4.28 9.03 -1.93
CA ARG A 40 -3.29 9.81 -1.17
C ARG A 40 -1.86 9.60 -1.65
N GLU A 41 -1.56 8.40 -2.11
CA GLU A 41 -0.23 7.98 -2.55
C GLU A 41 -0.03 8.15 -4.06
N LEU A 42 -1.08 8.49 -4.83
CA LEU A 42 -0.96 8.80 -6.24
C LEU A 42 0.04 9.94 -6.44
N ASP A 43 1.03 9.72 -7.31
CA ASP A 43 2.17 10.60 -7.56
C ASP A 43 3.13 10.80 -6.36
N ALA A 44 2.96 10.07 -5.26
CA ALA A 44 3.92 10.03 -4.17
C ALA A 44 5.05 9.03 -4.46
N LEU A 45 6.23 9.29 -3.91
CA LEU A 45 7.38 8.38 -3.93
C LEU A 45 7.65 7.88 -2.49
N PRO A 46 6.80 6.99 -1.93
CA PRO A 46 7.04 6.44 -0.60
C PRO A 46 8.29 5.56 -0.60
N ASP A 47 9.04 5.62 0.51
CA ASP A 47 10.19 4.75 0.75
C ASP A 47 9.73 3.28 0.80
N PRO A 48 10.18 2.39 -0.10
CA PRO A 48 9.76 1.00 -0.13
C PRO A 48 10.21 0.21 1.11
N ASP A 49 11.29 0.63 1.77
CA ASP A 49 11.81 -0.01 2.99
C ASP A 49 11.28 0.66 4.27
N GLY A 50 10.58 1.79 4.12
CA GLY A 50 10.01 2.58 5.19
C GLY A 50 8.58 2.17 5.54
N VAL A 51 8.21 2.31 6.83
CA VAL A 51 6.81 2.19 7.23
C VAL A 51 6.10 3.54 6.98
N PRO A 52 5.00 3.61 6.20
CA PRO A 52 4.39 4.86 5.75
C PRO A 52 3.52 5.56 6.82
N PHE A 53 3.80 5.31 8.09
CA PHE A 53 3.10 5.92 9.22
C PHE A 53 4.01 6.04 10.44
N LYS A 54 3.74 7.03 11.28
CA LYS A 54 4.47 7.21 12.54
C LYS A 54 4.19 6.01 13.45
N ARG A 55 5.26 5.42 13.96
CA ARG A 55 5.21 4.31 14.92
C ARG A 55 5.58 4.80 16.30
N GLU A 56 4.86 4.30 17.29
CA GLU A 56 5.21 4.47 18.68
C GLU A 56 6.16 3.32 19.09
N TYR A 57 7.30 3.66 19.67
CA TYR A 57 8.28 2.69 20.16
C TYR A 57 8.41 2.82 21.67
N SER A 58 8.51 1.69 22.36
CA SER A 58 8.84 1.69 23.78
C SER A 58 10.27 2.15 23.99
N LEU A 59 10.49 3.01 24.98
CA LEU A 59 11.82 3.33 25.45
C LEU A 59 12.33 2.16 26.28
N ILE A 60 13.45 1.58 25.85
CA ILE A 60 14.21 0.64 26.69
C ILE A 60 15.22 1.50 27.44
N GLN A 61 15.05 1.63 28.76
CA GLN A 61 15.99 2.36 29.59
C GLN A 61 17.20 1.46 29.85
N ASP A 62 18.35 1.86 29.32
CA ASP A 62 19.59 1.13 29.55
C ASP A 62 20.02 1.33 31.01
N ALA A 63 20.26 0.23 31.74
CA ALA A 63 20.54 0.26 33.18
C ALA A 63 22.00 0.64 33.52
N LEU A 64 22.75 1.15 32.54
CA LEU A 64 24.14 1.57 32.68
C LEU A 64 24.26 3.06 32.37
N THR A 65 23.73 3.89 33.27
CA THR A 65 24.25 5.23 33.56
C THR A 65 24.15 5.46 35.06
#